data_AF-A0ABD1YUI5-F1
#
_entry.id   AF-A0ABD1YUI5-F1
#
_cell.length_a   1.000
_cell.length_b   1.000
_cell.length_c   1.000
_cell.angle_alpha   90.00
_cell.angle_beta   90.00
_cell.angle_gamma   90.00
#
_symmetry.space_group_name_H-M   'P 1'
#
loop_
_entity.id
_entity.type
_entity.pdbx_description
1 polymer ?
#
loop_
_entity_poly.entity_id
_entity_poly.type
_entity_poly.pdbx_seq_one_letter_code
_entity_poly.pdbx_strand_id
1 'polypeptide(L)'
;MVVLSSAYEIEKRVDEMAAVIAQEFAGKPLAIIGVATGAFLFMAYLDIVDTGITLSTLVAHFGTKDVASFSVCTLLDKPSRRTVPLQLGAGGKYYRGFQCFHEFVVGYGMDYAEQYRCLPYIGVLKLHIYTKN
;
A
#
# COMPACT_ATOMS: atom_id res chain seq x y z
N MET A 1 -13.73 -14.67 -9.79
CA MET A 1 -13.20 -13.68 -8.85
C MET A 1 -14.27 -13.44 -7.80
N VAL A 2 -13.88 -13.21 -6.55
CA VAL A 2 -14.80 -12.75 -5.49
C VAL A 2 -14.41 -11.31 -5.19
N VAL A 3 -15.38 -10.39 -5.06
CA VAL A 3 -15.07 -9.00 -4.68
C VAL A 3 -14.71 -8.99 -3.20
N LEU A 4 -13.54 -8.43 -2.87
CA LEU A 4 -13.06 -8.25 -1.49
C LEU A 4 -13.38 -6.84 -0.98
N SER A 5 -13.35 -5.83 -1.86
CA SER A 5 -13.74 -4.45 -1.55
C SER A 5 -14.19 -3.75 -2.84
N SER A 6 -15.36 -3.13 -2.82
CA SER A 6 -15.93 -2.36 -3.94
C SER A 6 -15.32 -0.96 -4.09
N ALA A 7 -15.55 -0.31 -5.23
CA ALA A 7 -15.14 1.08 -5.49
C ALA A 7 -15.48 2.02 -4.32
N TYR A 8 -16.74 2.01 -3.91
CA TYR A 8 -17.27 2.85 -2.83
C TYR A 8 -16.59 2.59 -1.47
N GLU A 9 -16.32 1.32 -1.13
CA GLU A 9 -15.63 0.98 0.12
C GLU A 9 -14.16 1.45 0.07
N ILE A 10 -13.51 1.35 -1.08
CA ILE A 10 -12.13 1.81 -1.30
C ILE A 10 -12.05 3.33 -1.24
N GLU A 11 -12.89 4.04 -2.00
CA GLU A 11 -12.99 5.51 -2.02
C GLU A 11 -13.22 6.06 -0.61
N LYS A 12 -14.26 5.56 0.09
CA LYS A 12 -14.54 5.93 1.47
C LYS A 12 -13.34 5.67 2.39
N ARG A 13 -12.64 4.53 2.23
CA ARG A 13 -11.50 4.18 3.07
C ARG A 13 -10.26 5.04 2.78
N VAL A 14 -10.08 5.46 1.53
CA VAL A 14 -9.06 6.44 1.13
C VAL A 14 -9.37 7.80 1.74
N ASP A 15 -10.62 8.27 1.70
CA ASP A 15 -11.05 9.53 2.34
C ASP A 15 -10.85 9.50 3.87
N GLU A 16 -11.23 8.40 4.53
CA GLU A 16 -11.00 8.21 5.98
C GLU A 16 -9.50 8.31 6.33
N MET A 17 -8.62 7.69 5.53
CA MET A 17 -7.17 7.79 5.74
C MET A 17 -6.63 9.18 5.41
N ALA A 18 -7.08 9.79 4.31
CA ALA A 18 -6.65 11.11 3.87
C ALA A 18 -7.00 12.19 4.91
N ALA A 19 -8.18 12.11 5.54
CA ALA A 19 -8.58 12.99 6.63
C ALA A 19 -7.65 12.89 7.84
N VAL A 20 -7.29 11.66 8.27
CA VAL A 20 -6.34 11.43 9.37
C VAL A 20 -4.95 11.96 9.02
N ILE A 21 -4.44 11.66 7.82
CA ILE A 21 -3.13 12.13 7.35
C ILE A 21 -3.11 13.66 7.28
N ALA A 22 -4.13 14.28 6.71
CA ALA A 22 -4.24 15.75 6.59
C ALA A 22 -4.29 16.43 7.97
N GLN A 23 -5.02 15.87 8.95
CA GLN A 23 -5.04 16.37 10.32
C GLN A 23 -3.67 16.24 11.00
N GLU A 24 -2.99 15.11 10.83
CA GLU A 24 -1.69 14.85 11.48
C GLU A 24 -0.53 15.64 10.88
N PHE A 25 -0.59 16.01 9.60
CA PHE A 25 0.40 16.82 8.90
C PHE A 25 0.00 18.29 8.70
N ALA A 26 -1.15 18.72 9.27
CA ALA A 26 -1.59 20.11 9.23
C ALA A 26 -0.49 21.07 9.73
N GLY A 27 -0.16 22.08 8.93
CA GLY A 27 0.87 23.08 9.24
C GLY A 27 2.32 22.58 9.17
N LYS A 28 2.57 21.35 8.71
CA LYS A 28 3.93 20.77 8.57
C LYS A 28 4.33 20.68 7.09
N PRO A 29 5.62 20.79 6.74
CA PRO A 29 6.09 20.43 5.41
C PRO A 29 5.87 18.93 5.18
N LEU A 30 5.03 18.58 4.20
CA LEU A 30 4.70 17.22 3.79
C LEU A 30 5.12 16.97 2.34
N ALA A 31 5.38 15.70 2.04
CA ALA A 31 5.88 15.18 0.78
C ALA A 31 5.18 13.81 0.56
N ILE A 32 4.71 13.42 -0.65
CA ILE A 32 3.94 12.16 -0.94
C ILE A 32 4.58 11.31 -2.08
N ILE A 33 4.69 9.98 -1.91
CA ILE A 33 5.19 8.95 -2.87
C ILE A 33 3.98 8.32 -3.58
N GLY A 34 4.23 7.75 -4.76
CA GLY A 34 3.66 6.48 -5.19
C GLY A 34 4.81 5.55 -5.63
N VAL A 35 4.98 4.38 -5.01
CA VAL A 35 6.01 3.38 -5.42
C VAL A 35 5.30 2.33 -6.28
N ALA A 36 4.86 2.86 -7.41
CA ALA A 36 4.25 2.22 -8.56
C ALA A 36 4.48 3.17 -9.75
N THR A 37 3.81 2.98 -10.89
CA THR A 37 3.96 3.84 -12.07
C THR A 37 3.30 5.21 -11.90
N GLY A 38 3.97 6.13 -11.19
CA GLY A 38 3.76 7.58 -11.29
C GLY A 38 3.61 8.35 -9.97
N ALA A 39 4.72 8.88 -9.43
CA ALA A 39 4.73 10.03 -8.50
C ALA A 39 6.14 10.46 -8.06
N PHE A 40 6.22 11.70 -7.53
CA PHE A 40 7.23 12.28 -6.64
C PHE A 40 6.51 13.39 -5.83
N LEU A 41 6.86 13.79 -4.61
CA LEU A 41 7.95 13.45 -3.68
C LEU A 41 7.39 13.56 -2.24
N PHE A 42 7.50 12.66 -1.23
CA PHE A 42 7.80 11.22 -1.23
C PHE A 42 7.33 10.36 0.06
N MET A 43 6.17 10.58 0.72
CA MET A 43 5.54 9.67 1.76
C MET A 43 4.85 8.43 1.18
N ALA A 44 5.22 7.22 1.62
CA ALA A 44 5.06 6.00 0.83
C ALA A 44 3.62 5.49 0.62
N TYR A 45 2.91 5.91 -0.45
CA TYR A 45 1.75 5.17 -0.97
C TYR A 45 2.17 3.90 -1.74
N LEU A 46 1.58 2.77 -1.35
CA LEU A 46 1.73 1.46 -1.97
C LEU A 46 0.35 0.81 -2.13
N ASP A 47 -0.01 0.34 -3.32
CA ASP A 47 -1.26 -0.39 -3.55
C ASP A 47 -1.36 -1.64 -2.64
N ILE A 48 -0.21 -2.30 -2.43
CA ILE A 48 -0.07 -3.46 -1.57
C ILE A 48 1.29 -3.49 -0.85
N VAL A 49 1.27 -3.83 0.44
CA VAL A 49 2.45 -4.28 1.19
C VAL A 49 2.32 -5.77 1.47
N ASP A 50 3.15 -6.56 0.80
CA ASP A 50 3.13 -8.02 0.87
C ASP A 50 4.36 -8.54 1.68
N THR A 51 5.38 -9.10 1.03
CA THR A 51 6.64 -9.55 1.67
C THR A 51 7.35 -8.47 2.50
N GLY A 52 7.11 -7.19 2.18
CA GLY A 52 7.67 -6.04 2.87
C GLY A 52 9.05 -5.60 2.40
N ILE A 53 9.68 -6.34 1.48
CA ILE A 53 11.07 -6.11 1.03
C ILE A 53 11.21 -4.72 0.39
N THR A 54 10.36 -4.36 -0.57
CA THR A 54 10.35 -3.04 -1.22
C THR A 54 10.32 -1.90 -0.19
N LEU A 55 9.48 -2.04 0.83
CA LEU A 55 9.34 -1.03 1.88
C LEU A 55 10.55 -1.00 2.82
N SER A 56 11.16 -2.15 3.13
CA SER A 56 12.43 -2.19 3.86
C SER A 56 13.56 -1.48 3.10
N THR A 57 13.62 -1.65 1.78
CA THR A 57 14.59 -0.98 0.91
C THR A 57 14.36 0.53 0.87
N LEU A 58 13.10 0.99 0.82
CA LEU A 58 12.77 2.42 0.91
C LEU A 58 13.20 3.02 2.25
N VAL A 59 12.85 2.38 3.38
CA VAL A 59 13.27 2.83 4.71
C VAL A 59 14.79 2.94 4.80
N ALA A 60 15.52 1.93 4.33
CA ALA A 60 16.99 1.97 4.31
C ALA A 60 17.53 3.12 3.44
N HIS A 61 16.95 3.36 2.26
CA HIS A 61 17.38 4.41 1.33
C HIS A 61 17.05 5.84 1.79
N PHE A 62 16.02 6.03 2.62
CA PHE A 62 15.66 7.34 3.18
C PHE A 62 16.18 7.57 4.60
N GLY A 63 16.47 6.52 5.36
CA GLY A 63 17.12 6.61 6.67
C GLY A 63 18.59 7.03 6.62
N THR A 64 19.24 7.01 5.45
CA THR A 64 20.58 7.58 5.22
C THR A 64 20.54 9.04 4.76
N LYS A 65 19.45 9.77 5.04
CA LYS A 65 19.22 11.18 4.67
C LYS A 65 18.56 11.89 5.85
N ASP A 66 18.64 13.22 5.90
CA ASP A 66 18.07 14.05 6.98
C ASP A 66 16.54 14.17 6.91
N VAL A 67 15.85 13.03 6.96
CA VAL A 67 14.38 12.91 6.91
C VAL A 67 13.82 12.91 8.33
N ALA A 68 13.11 13.98 8.69
CA ALA A 68 12.60 14.19 10.05
C ALA A 68 11.64 13.09 10.55
N SER A 69 10.89 12.44 9.65
CA SER A 69 10.20 11.17 9.91
C SER A 69 9.81 10.52 8.57
N PHE A 70 9.81 9.18 8.51
CA PHE A 70 9.39 8.44 7.32
C PHE A 70 8.07 7.70 7.60
N SER A 71 7.02 8.04 6.87
CA SER A 71 5.69 7.45 7.03
C SER A 71 5.20 6.80 5.73
N VAL A 72 4.29 5.85 5.87
CA VAL A 72 3.85 4.93 4.81
C VAL A 72 2.34 4.80 4.86
N CYS A 73 1.68 4.87 3.71
CA CYS A 73 0.28 4.53 3.53
C CYS A 73 0.19 3.33 2.58
N THR A 74 -0.62 2.31 2.90
CA THR A 74 -0.93 1.28 1.93
C THR A 74 -2.42 1.02 1.85
N LEU A 75 -2.92 0.81 0.63
CA LEU A 75 -4.30 0.41 0.44
C LEU A 75 -4.54 -1.00 1.00
N LEU A 76 -3.58 -1.93 0.85
CA LEU A 76 -3.70 -3.31 1.31
C LEU A 76 -2.44 -3.84 2.03
N ASP A 77 -2.56 -4.19 3.31
CA ASP A 77 -1.51 -4.79 4.14
C ASP A 77 -1.68 -6.31 4.26
N LYS A 78 -0.64 -7.10 3.98
CA LYS A 78 -0.63 -8.56 4.15
C LYS A 78 0.38 -9.03 5.21
N PRO A 79 0.10 -8.80 6.51
CA PRO A 79 1.08 -9.03 7.58
C PRO A 79 1.54 -10.49 7.70
N SER A 80 0.68 -11.46 7.32
CA SER A 80 0.97 -12.90 7.25
C SER A 80 2.02 -13.29 6.21
N ARG A 81 2.26 -12.44 5.18
CA ARG A 81 3.27 -12.69 4.14
C ARG A 81 4.59 -11.97 4.41
N ARG A 82 4.68 -11.20 5.50
CA ARG A 82 5.81 -10.34 5.84
C ARG A 82 7.10 -11.17 6.11
N THR A 83 8.13 -10.95 5.29
CA THR A 83 9.42 -11.69 5.35
C THR A 83 10.55 -10.92 6.06
N VAL A 84 10.40 -9.60 6.18
CA VAL A 84 11.35 -8.69 6.84
C VAL A 84 10.57 -7.83 7.83
N PRO A 85 11.10 -7.47 9.02
CA PRO A 85 10.36 -6.63 9.97
C PRO A 85 9.94 -5.29 9.33
N LEU A 86 8.85 -4.69 9.80
CA LEU A 86 8.52 -3.31 9.46
C LEU A 86 9.05 -2.39 10.55
N GLN A 87 10.04 -1.58 10.20
CA GLN A 87 10.61 -0.55 11.06
C GLN A 87 10.55 0.76 10.27
N LEU A 88 10.06 1.85 10.88
CA LEU A 88 9.89 3.17 10.22
C LEU A 88 10.74 4.28 10.86
N GLY A 89 11.63 3.92 11.79
CA GLY A 89 12.35 4.87 12.62
C GLY A 89 11.45 5.55 13.67
N ALA A 90 12.00 6.56 14.36
CA ALA A 90 11.25 7.35 15.33
C ALA A 90 10.25 8.28 14.63
N GLY A 91 9.02 8.36 15.15
CA GLY A 91 7.96 9.23 14.62
C GLY A 91 7.30 8.79 13.31
N GLY A 92 7.82 7.76 12.63
CA GLY A 92 7.22 7.20 11.42
C GLY A 92 5.92 6.41 11.68
N LYS A 93 4.92 6.58 10.81
CA LYS A 93 3.59 5.94 10.94
C LYS A 93 3.24 5.05 9.75
N TYR A 94 2.45 4.01 10.02
CA TYR A 94 1.96 3.05 9.03
C TYR A 94 0.43 3.11 8.92
N TYR A 95 -0.06 3.88 7.94
CA TYR A 95 -1.48 3.97 7.60
C TYR A 95 -1.86 2.80 6.69
N ARG A 96 -3.04 2.21 6.91
CA ARG A 96 -3.51 1.00 6.23
C ARG A 96 -4.99 1.09 5.90
N GLY A 97 -5.32 0.88 4.63
CA GLY A 97 -6.70 0.83 4.16
C GLY A 97 -7.37 -0.44 4.66
N PHE A 98 -6.95 -1.57 4.11
CA PHE A 98 -7.49 -2.91 4.37
C PHE A 98 -6.37 -3.89 4.77
N GLN A 99 -6.75 -5.04 5.33
CA GLN A 99 -5.85 -6.17 5.56
C GLN A 99 -6.36 -7.42 4.85
N CYS A 100 -5.43 -8.23 4.30
CA CYS A 100 -5.73 -9.45 3.56
C CYS A 100 -4.66 -10.50 3.89
N PHE A 101 -5.04 -11.75 4.13
CA PHE A 101 -4.12 -12.71 4.76
C PHE A 101 -3.48 -13.70 3.76
N HIS A 102 -4.26 -14.29 2.87
CA HIS A 102 -3.78 -15.39 2.02
C HIS A 102 -4.29 -15.35 0.57
N GLU A 103 -5.15 -14.40 0.25
CA GLU A 103 -5.76 -14.25 -1.07
C GLU A 103 -4.77 -13.65 -2.08
N PHE A 104 -4.73 -14.23 -3.30
CA PHE A 104 -4.22 -13.51 -4.46
C PHE A 104 -5.28 -12.50 -4.90
N VAL A 105 -4.93 -11.22 -4.96
CA VAL A 105 -5.85 -10.13 -5.31
C VAL A 105 -5.40 -9.41 -6.57
N VAL A 106 -6.37 -8.86 -7.31
CA VAL A 106 -6.19 -8.03 -8.50
C VAL A 106 -7.22 -6.89 -8.50
N GLY A 107 -7.04 -5.91 -9.38
CA GLY A 107 -7.89 -4.74 -9.48
C GLY A 107 -7.42 -3.56 -8.62
N TYR A 108 -7.97 -2.38 -8.88
CA TYR A 108 -7.55 -1.11 -8.27
C TYR A 108 -6.02 -0.92 -8.32
N GLY A 109 -5.45 -1.01 -9.53
CA GLY A 109 -4.00 -0.91 -9.79
C GLY A 109 -3.25 -2.25 -9.72
N MET A 110 -3.64 -3.16 -8.83
CA MET A 110 -3.01 -4.49 -8.67
C MET A 110 -3.30 -5.41 -9.86
N ASP A 111 -2.32 -6.23 -10.25
CA ASP A 111 -2.39 -7.07 -11.44
C ASP A 111 -2.09 -8.56 -11.22
N TYR A 112 -2.41 -9.34 -12.24
CA TYR A 112 -1.77 -10.63 -12.51
C TYR A 112 -1.40 -10.69 -13.99
N ALA A 113 -0.11 -10.86 -14.27
CA ALA A 113 0.43 -10.82 -15.63
C ALA A 113 -0.02 -9.56 -16.40
N GLU A 114 0.09 -8.39 -15.75
CA GLU A 114 -0.32 -7.05 -16.21
C GLU A 114 -1.82 -6.85 -16.44
N GLN A 115 -2.63 -7.90 -16.36
CA GLN A 115 -4.08 -7.83 -16.52
C GLN A 115 -4.78 -7.34 -15.25
N TYR A 116 -6.06 -6.99 -15.40
CA TYR A 116 -7.00 -6.65 -14.31
C TYR A 116 -6.77 -5.32 -13.56
N ARG A 117 -5.66 -4.58 -13.78
CA ARG A 117 -5.39 -3.28 -13.12
C ARG A 117 -6.59 -2.34 -13.06
N CYS A 118 -7.32 -2.22 -14.17
CA CYS A 118 -8.41 -1.26 -14.36
C CYS A 118 -9.78 -1.73 -13.80
N LEU A 119 -9.85 -2.83 -13.04
CA LEU A 119 -11.08 -3.17 -12.32
C LEU A 119 -11.32 -2.14 -11.20
N PRO A 120 -12.55 -1.59 -11.05
CA PRO A 120 -12.86 -0.58 -10.04
C PRO A 120 -13.06 -1.18 -8.64
N TYR A 121 -12.52 -2.36 -8.36
CA TYR A 121 -12.68 -3.07 -7.09
C TYR A 121 -11.49 -3.99 -6.85
N ILE A 122 -11.21 -4.30 -5.59
CA ILE A 122 -10.23 -5.33 -5.21
C ILE A 122 -10.93 -6.69 -5.28
N GLY A 123 -10.39 -7.61 -6.07
CA GLY A 123 -10.99 -8.92 -6.32
C GLY A 123 -10.02 -10.09 -6.12
N VAL A 124 -10.49 -11.14 -5.45
CA VAL A 124 -9.75 -12.39 -5.23
C VAL A 124 -9.72 -13.22 -6.51
N LEU A 125 -8.52 -13.45 -7.04
CA LEU A 125 -8.28 -14.24 -8.24
C LEU A 125 -8.51 -15.75 -7.95
N LYS A 126 -9.17 -16.48 -8.85
CA LYS A 126 -9.41 -17.92 -8.65
C LYS A 126 -8.10 -18.70 -8.79
N LEU A 127 -7.86 -19.67 -7.91
CA LEU A 127 -6.62 -20.44 -7.82
C LEU A 127 -6.13 -20.99 -9.17
N HIS A 128 -7.02 -21.59 -9.96
CA HIS A 128 -6.73 -22.18 -11.29
C HIS A 128 -6.32 -21.17 -12.39
N ILE A 129 -6.31 -19.86 -12.12
CA ILE A 129 -5.87 -18.83 -13.07
C ILE A 129 -4.33 -18.64 -12.97
N TYR A 130 -3.76 -18.86 -11.77
CA TYR A 130 -2.34 -18.68 -11.49
C TYR A 130 -1.61 -19.94 -11.03
N THR A 131 -2.33 -20.99 -10.65
CA THR A 131 -1.80 -22.36 -10.62
C THR A 131 -2.10 -23.03 -11.96
N LYS A 132 -1.08 -23.15 -12.80
CA LYS A 132 -1.04 -24.19 -13.84
C LYS A 132 -0.56 -25.49 -13.20
N ASN A 133 -1.06 -26.61 -13.71
CA ASN A 133 -0.51 -27.95 -13.46
C ASN A 133 0.89 -28.06 -14.09
#